data_AF-A0A2P0QLL3-F1
#
_entry.id   AF-A0A2P0QLL3-F1
#
_cell.length_a   1.000
_cell.length_b   1.000
_cell.length_c   1.000
_cell.angle_alpha   90.00
_cell.angle_beta   90.00
_cell.angle_gamma   90.00
#
_symmetry.space_group_name_H-M   'P 1'
#
loop_
_entity.id
_entity.type
_entity.pdbx_description
1 polymer ?
#
loop_
_entity_poly.entity_id
_entity_poly.type
_entity_poly.pdbx_seq_one_letter_code
_entity_poly.pdbx_strand_id
1 'polypeptide(L)'
;MEKIADEHIIEAIGRCRVVVRNGKVVEVSDPIIADCPLARRFAFPVPEITKDAVKANIGHRIKAFGMCTAEREVLDTRDFVGFGASELISFGIHAGLFDAAVIACDGAGTVIATTPALVQGIGGRMSGLTKTSPYKSVIERIEKNGGFVLDHEFARIDQAAGMVLAHAQGFKN
;
A
#
# COMPACT_ATOMS: atom_id res chain seq x y z
N MET A 1 16.50 18.30 14.34
CA MET A 1 15.55 17.42 13.64
C MET A 1 16.09 16.01 13.69
N GLU A 2 15.38 15.12 14.37
CA GLU A 2 15.70 13.70 14.39
C GLU A 2 15.42 13.12 13.00
N LYS A 3 16.39 12.40 12.43
CA LYS A 3 16.26 11.86 11.07
C LYS A 3 15.28 10.69 11.14
N ILE A 4 14.09 10.82 10.55
CA ILE A 4 13.12 9.72 10.50
C ILE A 4 13.79 8.53 9.81
N ALA A 5 13.87 7.41 10.52
CA ALA A 5 14.43 6.19 9.99
C ALA A 5 13.48 5.61 8.95
N ASP A 6 13.97 5.39 7.72
CA ASP A 6 13.26 4.67 6.66
C ASP A 6 12.98 3.24 7.13
N GLU A 7 11.74 3.05 7.59
CA GLU A 7 11.24 1.78 8.06
C GLU A 7 9.76 1.62 7.71
N HIS A 8 9.45 0.45 7.16
CA HIS A 8 8.11 0.01 6.83
C HIS A 8 7.89 -1.38 7.42
N ILE A 9 6.74 -1.59 8.06
CA ILE A 9 6.35 -2.88 8.63
C ILE A 9 5.05 -3.29 7.95
N ILE A 10 5.10 -4.40 7.24
CA ILE A 10 3.95 -4.97 6.53
C ILE A 10 3.61 -6.36 7.06
N GLU A 11 2.34 -6.71 6.97
CA GLU A 11 1.86 -8.08 7.14
C GLU A 11 1.54 -8.65 5.77
N ALA A 12 2.29 -9.67 5.35
CA ALA A 12 2.15 -10.25 4.03
C ALA A 12 2.31 -11.77 4.08
N ILE A 13 1.60 -12.47 3.21
CA ILE A 13 1.77 -13.90 2.86
C ILE A 13 1.97 -14.82 4.08
N GLY A 14 0.91 -15.50 4.50
CA GLY A 14 0.96 -16.35 5.68
C GLY A 14 1.09 -15.57 7.00
N ARG A 15 0.58 -14.33 7.00
CA ARG A 15 0.65 -13.36 8.11
C ARG A 15 2.08 -13.17 8.64
N CYS A 16 3.07 -13.24 7.75
CA CYS A 16 4.42 -12.88 8.13
C CYS A 16 4.49 -11.38 8.38
N ARG A 17 5.03 -11.01 9.54
CA ARG A 17 5.53 -9.66 9.77
C ARG A 17 6.82 -9.50 8.96
N VAL A 18 6.86 -8.50 8.10
CA VAL A 18 8.01 -8.18 7.24
C VAL A 18 8.46 -6.76 7.54
N VAL A 19 9.76 -6.59 7.79
CA VAL A 19 10.37 -5.27 7.96
C VAL A 19 11.19 -4.93 6.73
N VAL A 20 10.88 -3.78 6.14
CA VAL A 20 11.64 -3.18 5.04
C VAL A 20 12.30 -1.91 5.56
N ARG A 21 13.60 -1.78 5.33
CA ARG A 21 14.38 -0.57 5.64
C ARG A 21 15.21 -0.18 4.44
N ASN A 22 15.13 1.08 4.01
CA ASN A 22 15.87 1.60 2.86
C ASN A 22 15.67 0.72 1.60
N GLY A 23 14.42 0.33 1.33
CA GLY A 23 14.06 -0.54 0.20
C GLY A 23 14.63 -1.96 0.26
N LYS A 24 15.03 -2.46 1.44
CA LYS A 24 15.52 -3.84 1.61
C LYS A 24 14.76 -4.58 2.70
N VAL A 25 14.39 -5.82 2.41
CA VAL A 25 13.79 -6.71 3.42
C VAL A 25 14.86 -7.14 4.41
N VAL A 26 14.74 -6.71 5.66
CA VAL A 26 15.70 -6.99 6.74
C VAL A 26 15.20 -8.07 7.71
N GLU A 27 13.89 -8.28 7.79
CA GLU A 27 13.28 -9.25 8.71
C GLU A 27 12.02 -9.85 8.09
N VAL A 28 11.80 -11.15 8.33
CA VAL A 28 10.56 -11.88 8.02
C VAL A 28 10.28 -12.82 9.18
N SER A 29 9.09 -12.74 9.79
CA SER A 29 8.68 -13.66 10.86
C SER A 29 8.32 -15.05 10.32
N ASP A 30 8.13 -16.02 11.22
CA ASP A 30 7.61 -17.33 10.81
C ASP A 30 6.18 -17.20 10.28
N PRO A 31 5.85 -17.91 9.18
CA PRO A 31 4.49 -17.96 8.68
C PRO A 31 3.61 -18.81 9.59
N ILE A 32 2.33 -18.43 9.71
CA ILE A 32 1.35 -19.19 10.51
C ILE A 32 0.60 -20.24 9.69
N ILE A 33 0.76 -20.22 8.36
CA ILE A 33 0.20 -21.18 7.41
C ILE A 33 1.27 -21.57 6.39
N ALA A 34 1.22 -22.81 5.92
CA ALA A 34 2.22 -23.35 4.98
C ALA A 34 1.90 -23.07 3.51
N ASP A 35 0.62 -22.82 3.16
CA ASP A 35 0.23 -22.53 1.79
C ASP A 35 -1.00 -21.63 1.67
N CYS A 36 -1.20 -21.10 0.47
CA CYS A 36 -2.38 -20.30 0.13
C CYS A 36 -2.66 -20.41 -1.39
N PRO A 37 -3.87 -20.81 -1.81
CA PRO A 37 -4.21 -20.91 -3.23
C PRO A 37 -4.03 -19.59 -3.99
N LEU A 38 -4.25 -18.46 -3.31
CA LEU A 38 -4.05 -17.14 -3.90
C LEU A 38 -2.56 -16.82 -4.08
N ALA A 39 -1.71 -17.20 -3.12
CA ALA A 39 -0.28 -16.93 -3.17
C ALA A 39 0.44 -17.65 -4.32
N ARG A 40 -0.08 -18.82 -4.73
CA ARG A 40 0.35 -19.56 -5.93
C ARG A 40 0.07 -18.79 -7.24
N ARG A 41 -0.83 -17.81 -7.22
CA ARG A 41 -1.29 -17.04 -8.39
C ARG A 41 -0.74 -15.62 -8.42
N PHE A 42 0.09 -15.22 -7.45
CA PHE A 42 0.76 -13.92 -7.51
C PHE A 42 1.68 -13.82 -8.73
N ALA A 43 1.96 -12.59 -9.17
CA ALA A 43 2.94 -12.33 -10.23
C ALA A 43 4.32 -12.96 -9.94
N PHE A 44 4.69 -13.01 -8.66
CA PHE A 44 5.78 -13.84 -8.16
C PHE A 44 5.19 -14.93 -7.24
N PRO A 45 4.92 -16.15 -7.74
CA PRO A 45 4.24 -17.19 -6.98
C PRO A 45 4.97 -17.58 -5.69
N VAL A 46 4.19 -17.93 -4.65
CA VAL A 46 4.67 -18.54 -3.42
C VAL A 46 3.94 -19.87 -3.19
N PRO A 47 4.42 -20.98 -3.76
CA PRO A 47 3.75 -22.29 -3.65
C PRO A 47 3.79 -22.87 -2.24
N GLU A 48 4.91 -22.70 -1.56
CA GLU A 48 5.11 -23.02 -0.15
C GLU A 48 5.52 -21.74 0.56
N ILE A 49 4.85 -21.43 1.67
CA ILE A 49 5.07 -20.22 2.43
C ILE A 49 6.21 -20.49 3.41
N THR A 50 7.41 -20.07 3.03
CA THR A 50 8.60 -20.03 3.88
C THR A 50 9.11 -18.60 4.04
N LYS A 51 9.93 -18.32 5.06
CA LYS A 51 10.56 -17.01 5.25
C LYS A 51 11.28 -16.53 3.99
N ASP A 52 12.01 -17.42 3.32
CA ASP A 52 12.75 -17.09 2.11
C ASP A 52 11.85 -16.81 0.92
N ALA A 53 10.77 -17.58 0.75
CA ALA A 53 9.81 -17.35 -0.33
C ALA A 53 9.06 -16.02 -0.14
N VAL A 54 8.68 -15.69 1.10
CA VAL A 54 8.09 -14.38 1.44
C VAL A 54 9.09 -13.25 1.18
N LYS A 55 10.33 -13.39 1.64
CA LYS A 55 11.40 -12.40 1.39
C LYS A 55 11.63 -12.17 -0.10
N ALA A 56 11.67 -13.24 -0.90
CA ALA A 56 11.84 -13.16 -2.34
C ALA A 56 10.64 -12.47 -3.02
N ASN A 57 9.41 -12.78 -2.62
CA ASN A 57 8.22 -12.13 -3.15
C ASN A 57 8.18 -10.62 -2.83
N ILE A 58 8.43 -10.24 -1.58
CA ILE A 58 8.49 -8.82 -1.19
C ILE A 58 9.63 -8.11 -1.93
N GLY A 59 10.80 -8.74 -2.05
CA GLY A 59 11.92 -8.22 -2.86
C GLY A 59 11.55 -8.02 -4.33
N HIS A 60 10.73 -8.90 -4.91
CA HIS A 60 10.21 -8.73 -6.25
C HIS A 60 9.28 -7.51 -6.36
N ARG A 61 8.36 -7.32 -5.41
CA ARG A 61 7.45 -6.16 -5.37
C ARG A 61 8.19 -4.82 -5.26
N ILE A 62 9.21 -4.76 -4.40
CA ILE A 62 10.10 -3.60 -4.28
C ILE A 62 10.70 -3.27 -5.65
N LYS A 63 11.25 -4.26 -6.35
CA LYS A 63 11.85 -4.06 -7.68
C LYS A 63 10.84 -3.71 -8.77
N ALA A 64 9.64 -4.31 -8.72
CA ALA A 64 8.65 -4.20 -9.78
C ALA A 64 7.89 -2.88 -9.76
N PHE A 65 7.67 -2.29 -8.57
CA PHE A 65 6.85 -1.08 -8.45
C PHE A 65 7.28 -0.11 -7.33
N GLY A 66 8.50 -0.26 -6.80
CA GLY A 66 9.05 0.64 -5.78
C GLY A 66 8.35 0.55 -4.43
N MET A 67 7.79 -0.61 -4.07
CA MET A 67 7.17 -0.81 -2.76
C MET A 67 8.13 -0.45 -1.64
N CYS A 68 7.69 0.35 -0.67
CA CYS A 68 8.47 0.83 0.46
C CYS A 68 9.78 1.53 0.02
N THR A 69 9.72 2.31 -1.07
CA THR A 69 10.81 3.17 -1.54
C THR A 69 10.31 4.51 -2.07
N ALA A 70 11.25 5.43 -2.28
CA ALA A 70 11.00 6.72 -2.91
C ALA A 70 10.59 6.62 -4.39
N GLU A 71 10.61 5.43 -5.01
CA GLU A 71 10.23 5.16 -6.39
C GLU A 71 8.79 4.64 -6.51
N ARG A 72 8.10 4.40 -5.38
CA ARG A 72 6.74 3.85 -5.34
C ARG A 72 5.81 4.39 -6.44
N GLU A 73 5.39 3.50 -7.31
CA GLU A 73 4.36 3.80 -8.30
C GLU A 73 3.00 3.90 -7.58
N VAL A 74 2.27 4.99 -7.79
CA VAL A 74 0.99 5.25 -7.10
C VAL A 74 -0.22 5.12 -8.01
N LEU A 75 -0.02 4.88 -9.31
CA LEU A 75 -1.09 4.71 -10.29
C LEU A 75 -1.02 3.31 -10.91
N ASP A 76 -2.17 2.68 -11.05
CA ASP A 76 -2.36 1.47 -11.86
C ASP A 76 -3.84 1.37 -12.25
N THR A 77 -4.15 0.76 -13.39
CA THR A 77 -5.52 0.50 -13.84
C THR A 77 -5.77 -0.97 -14.11
N ARG A 78 -4.77 -1.83 -13.92
CA ARG A 78 -4.89 -3.27 -14.16
C ARG A 78 -5.61 -3.94 -13.00
N ASP A 79 -6.37 -4.97 -13.35
CA ASP A 79 -6.92 -5.91 -12.40
C ASP A 79 -5.85 -6.95 -12.01
N PHE A 80 -5.85 -7.35 -10.74
CA PHE A 80 -4.96 -8.37 -10.20
C PHE A 80 -5.69 -9.67 -9.91
N VAL A 81 -6.88 -9.60 -9.30
CA VAL A 81 -7.64 -10.80 -8.87
C VAL A 81 -9.12 -10.71 -9.21
N GLY A 82 -9.63 -9.54 -9.61
CA GLY A 82 -11.02 -9.29 -10.00
C GLY A 82 -12.02 -9.16 -8.84
N PHE A 83 -11.54 -9.23 -7.59
CA PHE A 83 -12.37 -9.14 -6.38
C PHE A 83 -11.62 -8.55 -5.17
N GLY A 84 -10.42 -8.01 -5.38
CA GLY A 84 -9.61 -7.39 -4.35
C GLY A 84 -10.30 -6.14 -3.81
N ALA A 85 -10.02 -5.80 -2.55
CA ALA A 85 -10.63 -4.63 -1.92
C ALA A 85 -10.39 -3.34 -2.73
N SER A 86 -9.17 -3.11 -3.22
CA SER A 86 -8.87 -1.94 -4.06
C SER A 86 -9.56 -1.98 -5.42
N GLU A 87 -9.79 -3.16 -6.01
CA GLU A 87 -10.51 -3.29 -7.28
C GLU A 87 -11.99 -2.93 -7.09
N LEU A 88 -12.60 -3.43 -6.02
CA LEU A 88 -13.99 -3.09 -5.66
C LEU A 88 -14.12 -1.59 -5.34
N ILE A 89 -13.16 -1.02 -4.61
CA ILE A 89 -13.15 0.41 -4.29
C ILE A 89 -12.96 1.25 -5.56
N SER A 90 -11.98 0.90 -6.38
CA SER A 90 -11.67 1.56 -7.66
C SER A 90 -12.90 1.54 -8.59
N PHE A 91 -13.57 0.38 -8.70
CA PHE A 91 -14.81 0.24 -9.45
C PHE A 91 -15.93 1.11 -8.87
N GLY A 92 -16.08 1.16 -7.54
CA GLY A 92 -17.09 2.00 -6.89
C GLY A 92 -16.91 3.49 -7.17
N ILE A 93 -15.67 3.99 -7.16
CA ILE A 93 -15.37 5.38 -7.59
C ILE A 93 -15.69 5.54 -9.08
N HIS A 94 -15.25 4.60 -9.93
CA HIS A 94 -15.49 4.66 -11.37
C HIS A 94 -16.98 4.69 -11.72
N ALA A 95 -17.80 3.93 -10.99
CA ALA A 95 -19.24 3.86 -11.14
C ALA A 95 -19.99 5.04 -10.46
N GLY A 96 -19.28 5.93 -9.76
CA GLY A 96 -19.86 7.08 -9.06
C GLY A 96 -20.65 6.72 -7.80
N LEU A 97 -20.36 5.58 -7.16
CA LEU A 97 -20.99 5.17 -5.89
C LEU A 97 -20.46 5.98 -4.71
N PHE A 98 -19.19 6.36 -4.76
CA PHE A 98 -18.50 7.22 -3.79
C PHE A 98 -17.44 8.06 -4.53
N ASP A 99 -17.05 9.19 -3.94
CA ASP A 99 -16.21 10.20 -4.60
C ASP A 99 -14.73 10.13 -4.18
N ALA A 100 -14.44 9.44 -3.07
CA ALA A 100 -13.08 9.17 -2.62
C ALA A 100 -13.00 7.93 -1.73
N ALA A 101 -11.78 7.47 -1.46
CA ALA A 101 -11.51 6.41 -0.50
C ALA A 101 -10.33 6.77 0.40
N VAL A 102 -10.47 6.55 1.70
CA VAL A 102 -9.38 6.69 2.67
C VAL A 102 -8.63 5.36 2.75
N ILE A 103 -7.38 5.34 2.28
CA ILE A 103 -6.54 4.13 2.20
C ILE A 103 -5.15 4.38 2.78
N ALA A 104 -4.44 3.30 3.11
CA ALA A 104 -3.06 3.37 3.58
C ALA A 104 -2.06 3.19 2.42
N CYS A 105 -1.02 4.00 2.38
CA CYS A 105 0.03 3.98 1.37
C CYS A 105 1.41 3.91 2.03
N ASP A 106 2.25 2.98 1.58
CA ASP A 106 3.67 2.98 1.88
C ASP A 106 4.31 4.26 1.32
N GLY A 107 5.09 4.96 2.14
CA GLY A 107 5.66 6.26 1.78
C GLY A 107 4.77 7.48 2.05
N ALA A 108 3.50 7.31 2.44
CA ALA A 108 2.60 8.45 2.64
C ALA A 108 1.60 8.31 3.80
N GLY A 109 1.42 7.12 4.39
CA GLY A 109 0.51 6.93 5.52
C GLY A 109 -0.94 6.92 5.06
N THR A 110 -1.81 7.68 5.73
CA THR A 110 -3.20 7.86 5.30
C THR A 110 -3.29 8.75 4.06
N VAL A 111 -3.98 8.24 3.04
CA VAL A 111 -4.25 8.92 1.76
C VAL A 111 -5.74 8.94 1.48
N ILE A 112 -6.26 10.10 1.07
CA ILE A 112 -7.57 10.23 0.43
C ILE A 112 -7.34 10.06 -1.07
N ALA A 113 -7.69 8.90 -1.60
CA ALA A 113 -7.57 8.59 -3.02
C ALA A 113 -8.89 8.89 -3.74
N THR A 114 -8.84 9.76 -4.74
CA THR A 114 -10.01 10.34 -5.40
C THR A 114 -10.23 9.80 -6.81
N THR A 115 -9.30 8.98 -7.31
CA THR A 115 -9.37 8.40 -8.65
C THR A 115 -9.25 6.88 -8.59
N PRO A 116 -9.93 6.14 -9.50
CA PRO A 116 -9.79 4.69 -9.59
C PRO A 116 -8.34 4.24 -9.73
N ALA A 117 -7.55 4.96 -10.54
CA ALA A 117 -6.15 4.64 -10.79
C ALA A 117 -5.26 4.80 -9.54
N LEU A 118 -5.55 5.81 -8.70
CA LEU A 118 -4.82 6.05 -7.46
C LEU A 118 -5.17 4.99 -6.41
N VAL A 119 -6.46 4.63 -6.28
CA VAL A 119 -6.90 3.54 -5.40
C VAL A 119 -6.21 2.24 -5.78
N GLN A 120 -6.21 1.90 -7.07
CA GLN A 120 -5.68 0.63 -7.52
C GLN A 120 -4.15 0.59 -7.50
N GLY A 121 -3.47 1.68 -7.87
CA GLY A 121 -2.01 1.77 -7.82
C GLY A 121 -1.45 1.66 -6.41
N ILE A 122 -2.15 2.24 -5.43
CA ILE A 122 -1.79 2.12 -4.01
C ILE A 122 -2.23 0.73 -3.50
N GLY A 123 -3.53 0.47 -3.44
CA GLY A 123 -4.10 -0.67 -2.72
C GLY A 123 -3.88 -2.02 -3.40
N GLY A 124 -4.00 -2.10 -4.73
CA GLY A 124 -3.88 -3.37 -5.46
C GLY A 124 -2.49 -3.99 -5.39
N ARG A 125 -1.50 -3.17 -5.04
CA ARG A 125 -0.10 -3.55 -4.91
C ARG A 125 0.37 -3.63 -3.46
N MET A 126 -0.52 -3.44 -2.49
CA MET A 126 -0.20 -3.36 -1.07
C MET A 126 -0.66 -4.59 -0.30
N SER A 127 0.10 -4.96 0.74
CA SER A 127 -0.32 -5.94 1.75
C SER A 127 -0.77 -5.20 3.02
N GLY A 128 -0.94 -5.89 4.15
CA GLY A 128 -1.21 -5.17 5.40
C GLY A 128 -0.07 -4.19 5.69
N LEU A 129 -0.38 -2.93 6.01
CA LEU A 129 0.61 -1.91 6.36
C LEU A 129 0.37 -1.45 7.79
N THR A 130 1.37 -1.65 8.65
CA THR A 130 1.28 -1.34 10.08
C THR A 130 2.17 -0.17 10.49
N LYS A 131 3.24 0.07 9.73
CA LYS A 131 4.14 1.22 9.89
C LYS A 131 4.72 1.60 8.55
N THR A 132 4.91 2.90 8.34
CA THR A 132 5.61 3.45 7.18
C THR A 132 6.38 4.71 7.59
N SER A 133 7.27 5.16 6.70
CA SER A 133 7.94 6.46 6.77
C SER A 133 7.53 7.32 5.58
N PRO A 134 7.60 8.66 5.67
CA PRO A 134 7.24 9.54 4.57
C PRO A 134 8.33 9.58 3.49
N TYR A 135 7.90 9.51 2.23
CA TYR A 135 8.72 9.83 1.07
C TYR A 135 8.11 11.03 0.36
N LYS A 136 8.85 12.14 0.36
CA LYS A 136 8.40 13.38 -0.28
C LYS A 136 7.99 13.16 -1.75
N SER A 137 8.77 12.38 -2.49
CA SER A 137 8.49 12.05 -3.91
C SER A 137 7.22 11.21 -4.11
N VAL A 138 6.82 10.42 -3.12
CA VAL A 138 5.58 9.61 -3.16
C VAL A 138 4.39 10.49 -2.84
N ILE A 139 4.49 11.31 -1.80
CA ILE A 139 3.48 12.32 -1.42
C ILE A 139 3.21 13.27 -2.58
N GLU A 140 4.26 13.88 -3.16
CA GLU A 140 4.14 14.78 -4.31
C GLU A 140 3.47 14.11 -5.51
N ARG A 141 3.75 12.82 -5.76
CA ARG A 141 3.09 12.05 -6.82
C ARG A 141 1.61 11.79 -6.52
N ILE A 142 1.24 11.52 -5.28
CA ILE A 142 -0.16 11.33 -4.87
C ILE A 142 -0.94 12.62 -5.11
N GLU A 143 -0.43 13.75 -4.60
CA GLU A 143 -1.10 15.05 -4.67
C GLU A 143 -1.21 15.58 -6.10
N LYS A 144 -0.16 15.40 -6.91
CA LYS A 144 -0.20 15.74 -8.34
C LYS A 144 -1.29 14.97 -9.11
N ASN A 145 -1.69 13.80 -8.61
CA ASN A 145 -2.74 12.97 -9.22
C ASN A 145 -4.08 13.07 -8.48
N GLY A 146 -4.30 14.16 -7.74
CA GLY A 146 -5.59 14.51 -7.12
C GLY A 146 -5.86 13.83 -5.79
N GLY A 147 -4.91 13.08 -5.23
CA GLY A 147 -5.02 12.54 -3.88
C GLY A 147 -4.64 13.56 -2.82
N PHE A 148 -4.94 13.24 -1.56
CA PHE A 148 -4.55 14.07 -0.41
C PHE A 148 -3.84 13.20 0.61
N VAL A 149 -2.76 13.70 1.21
CA VAL A 149 -2.02 13.02 2.26
C VAL A 149 -2.32 13.65 3.61
N LEU A 150 -2.60 12.83 4.62
CA LEU A 150 -2.97 13.31 5.95
C LEU A 150 -1.79 13.94 6.71
N ASP A 151 -0.61 13.35 6.58
CA ASP A 151 0.56 13.69 7.40
C ASP A 151 1.85 13.56 6.58
N HIS A 152 2.34 14.70 6.09
CA HIS A 152 3.53 14.80 5.27
C HIS A 152 4.82 14.57 6.06
N GLU A 153 4.79 14.77 7.38
CA GLU A 153 5.98 14.74 8.23
C GLU A 153 6.23 13.35 8.81
N PHE A 154 5.18 12.59 9.14
CA PHE A 154 5.33 11.28 9.78
C PHE A 154 4.63 10.14 9.06
N ALA A 155 3.90 10.41 7.98
CA ALA A 155 3.15 9.38 7.24
C ALA A 155 2.27 8.52 8.17
N ARG A 156 1.58 9.19 9.10
CA ARG A 156 0.71 8.54 10.08
C ARG A 156 -0.40 7.76 9.39
N ILE A 157 -0.64 6.54 9.87
CA ILE A 157 -1.77 5.71 9.49
C ILE A 157 -2.88 5.92 10.52
N ASP A 158 -3.88 6.68 10.13
CA ASP A 158 -5.05 7.08 10.92
C ASP A 158 -6.23 7.27 9.96
N GLN A 159 -7.06 6.23 9.79
CA GLN A 159 -8.20 6.29 8.88
C GLN A 159 -9.29 7.24 9.40
N ALA A 160 -9.46 7.38 10.71
CA ALA A 160 -10.48 8.23 11.29
C ALA A 160 -10.19 9.72 10.98
N ALA A 161 -8.94 10.16 11.20
CA ALA A 161 -8.51 11.50 10.80
C ALA A 161 -8.52 11.68 9.27
N GLY A 162 -8.22 10.61 8.51
CA GLY A 162 -8.38 10.61 7.06
C GLY A 162 -9.80 10.89 6.60
N MET A 163 -10.81 10.32 7.27
CA MET A 163 -12.23 10.59 6.98
C MET A 163 -12.60 12.03 7.31
N VAL A 164 -12.10 12.58 8.43
CA VAL A 164 -12.30 14.00 8.79
C VAL A 164 -11.71 14.91 7.71
N LEU A 165 -10.50 14.60 7.24
CA LEU A 165 -9.86 15.35 6.16
C LEU A 165 -10.64 15.23 4.85
N ALA A 166 -11.10 14.03 4.48
CA ALA A 166 -11.92 13.82 3.29
C ALA A 166 -13.19 14.70 3.31
N HIS A 167 -13.90 14.72 4.44
CA HIS A 167 -15.07 15.58 4.60
C HIS A 167 -14.73 17.07 4.49
N ALA A 168 -13.62 17.51 5.09
CA ALA A 168 -13.16 18.90 4.99
C ALA A 168 -12.77 19.32 3.57
N GLN A 169 -12.31 18.37 2.74
CA GLN A 169 -12.03 18.59 1.31
C GLN A 169 -13.31 18.57 0.44
N GLY A 170 -14.48 18.32 1.03
CA GLY A 170 -15.78 18.37 0.35
C GLY A 170 -16.25 17.05 -0.25
N PHE A 171 -15.57 15.94 0.04
CA PHE A 171 -16.02 14.58 -0.30
C PHE A 171 -17.20 14.18 0.59
N LYS A 172 -18.22 13.56 -0.01
CA LYS A 172 -19.53 13.36 0.64
C LYS A 172 -19.99 11.92 0.70
N ASN A 173 -19.49 11.06 -0.19
CA ASN A 173 -19.92 9.67 -0.33
C ASN A 173 -18.72 8.75 -0.34
#